data_AF-A0A1V1PH18-F1
#
_entry.id   AF-A0A1V1PH18-F1
#
_cell.length_a   1.000
_cell.length_b   1.000
_cell.length_c   1.000
_cell.angle_alpha   90.00
_cell.angle_beta   90.00
_cell.angle_gamma   90.00
#
_symmetry.space_group_name_H-M   'P 1'
#
loop_
_entity.id
_entity.type
_entity.pdbx_description
1 polymer ?
#
loop_
_entity_poly.entity_id
_entity_poly.type
_entity_poly.pdbx_seq_one_letter_code
_entity_poly.pdbx_strand_id
1 'polypeptide(L)'
;MPKEYPNFESLISGFLSKLELATKSDVQSLLDRIDHLEQMIASVVSDSDSPLNRKVKGNISSHRISEQVLEILKNSTSPMTYAQLKDSSGLDEKPLRNVIYRLNKLGRIQTVKRGQYTYAKEQDNETL
;
A
#
# COMPACT_ATOMS: atom_id res chain seq x y z
N MET A 1 12.22 -29.96 44.83
CA MET A 1 11.38 -29.31 43.81
C MET A 1 10.01 -29.97 43.85
N PRO A 2 8.95 -29.30 44.33
CA PRO A 2 7.60 -29.87 44.28
C PRO A 2 7.18 -30.01 42.81
N LYS A 3 6.65 -31.18 42.44
CA LYS A 3 6.05 -31.41 41.12
C LYS A 3 4.63 -30.87 41.17
N GLU A 4 4.41 -29.70 40.58
CA GLU A 4 3.06 -29.19 40.36
C GLU A 4 2.41 -30.06 39.28
N TYR A 5 1.40 -30.84 39.68
CA TYR A 5 0.58 -31.55 38.72
C TYR A 5 -0.26 -30.53 37.96
N PRO A 6 -0.37 -30.63 36.62
CA PRO A 6 -1.19 -29.70 35.86
C PRO A 6 -2.63 -29.76 36.37
N ASN A 7 -3.19 -28.58 36.63
CA ASN A 7 -4.60 -28.35 36.89
C ASN A 7 -5.45 -29.13 35.85
N PHE A 8 -6.57 -29.73 36.28
CA PHE A 8 -7.52 -30.41 35.41
C PHE A 8 -7.92 -29.56 34.18
N GLU A 9 -8.11 -28.25 34.38
CA GLU A 9 -8.38 -27.31 33.29
C GLU A 9 -7.21 -27.24 32.30
N SER A 10 -5.96 -27.27 32.76
CA SER A 10 -4.78 -27.29 31.89
C SER A 10 -4.69 -28.58 31.07
N LEU A 11 -5.15 -29.70 31.61
CA LEU A 11 -5.27 -30.96 30.86
C LEU A 11 -6.36 -30.88 29.79
N ILE A 12 -7.52 -30.30 30.11
CA ILE A 12 -8.60 -30.08 29.15
C ILE A 12 -8.16 -29.11 28.05
N SER A 13 -7.57 -27.97 28.40
CA SER A 13 -7.06 -27.00 27.43
C SER A 13 -5.98 -27.59 26.54
N GLY A 14 -5.05 -28.39 27.09
CA GLY A 14 -4.05 -29.12 26.32
C GLY A 14 -4.63 -30.22 25.41
N PHE A 15 -5.75 -30.82 25.81
CA PHE A 15 -6.46 -31.78 24.98
C PHE A 15 -7.22 -31.09 23.83
N LEU A 16 -7.89 -29.98 24.12
CA LEU A 16 -8.61 -29.19 23.11
C LEU A 16 -7.65 -28.62 22.06
N SER A 17 -6.49 -28.11 22.49
CA SER A 17 -5.47 -27.61 21.55
C SER A 17 -4.92 -28.73 20.65
N LYS A 18 -4.74 -29.94 21.18
CA LYS A 18 -4.30 -31.10 20.39
C LYS A 18 -5.34 -31.55 19.34
N LEU A 19 -6.61 -31.30 19.59
CA LEU A 19 -7.71 -31.58 18.66
C LEU A 19 -8.01 -30.41 17.72
N GLU A 20 -7.21 -29.34 17.75
CA GLU A 20 -7.43 -28.10 16.97
C GLU A 20 -8.82 -27.46 17.24
N LEU A 21 -9.40 -27.72 18.41
CA LEU A 21 -10.70 -27.18 18.79
C LEU A 21 -10.49 -25.84 19.50
N ALA A 22 -11.11 -24.79 18.95
CA ALA A 22 -11.09 -23.47 19.57
C ALA A 22 -11.80 -23.49 20.93
N THR A 23 -11.16 -22.91 21.94
CA THR A 23 -11.77 -22.72 23.26
C THR A 23 -12.62 -21.44 23.26
N LYS A 24 -13.50 -21.31 24.26
CA LYS A 24 -14.29 -20.09 24.46
C LYS A 24 -13.40 -18.83 24.57
N SER A 25 -12.22 -18.97 25.19
CA SER A 25 -11.25 -17.87 25.34
C SER A 25 -10.66 -17.43 24.00
N ASP A 26 -10.44 -18.36 23.07
CA ASP A 26 -9.90 -18.07 21.75
C ASP A 26 -10.93 -17.29 20.91
N VAL A 27 -12.20 -17.68 21.00
CA VAL A 27 -13.32 -16.96 20.37
C VAL A 27 -13.43 -15.54 20.94
N GLN A 28 -13.34 -15.39 22.26
CA GLN A 28 -13.37 -14.06 22.88
C GLN A 28 -12.18 -13.20 22.43
N SER A 29 -10.98 -13.79 22.39
CA SER A 29 -9.77 -13.09 21.93
C SER A 29 -9.89 -12.63 20.47
N LEU A 30 -10.63 -13.36 19.64
CA LEU A 30 -10.89 -12.99 18.25
C LEU A 30 -11.89 -11.83 18.17
N LEU A 31 -12.94 -11.84 18.97
CA LEU A 31 -13.88 -10.71 19.09
C LEU A 31 -13.16 -9.43 19.55
N ASP A 32 -12.35 -9.53 20.61
CA ASP A 32 -11.60 -8.37 21.13
C ASP A 32 -10.64 -7.78 20.08
N ARG A 33 -10.05 -8.64 19.23
CA ARG A 33 -9.21 -8.20 18.10
C ARG A 33 -10.02 -7.51 17.01
N ILE A 34 -11.23 -8.00 16.72
CA ILE A 34 -12.13 -7.36 15.74
C ILE A 34 -12.53 -5.97 16.25
N ASP A 35 -12.93 -5.85 17.52
CA ASP A 35 -13.29 -4.57 18.12
C ASP A 35 -12.11 -3.57 18.07
N HIS A 36 -10.89 -4.05 18.33
CA HIS A 36 -9.70 -3.24 18.22
C HIS A 36 -9.46 -2.74 16.78
N LEU A 37 -9.65 -3.61 15.78
CA LEU A 37 -9.56 -3.22 14.37
C LEU A 37 -10.65 -2.23 13.98
N GLU A 38 -11.88 -2.41 14.47
CA GLU A 38 -12.98 -1.47 14.24
C GLU A 38 -12.64 -0.08 14.80
N GLN A 39 -12.11 -0.01 16.03
CA GLN A 39 -11.65 1.24 16.63
C GLN A 39 -10.53 1.90 15.82
N MET A 40 -9.55 1.12 15.34
CA MET A 40 -8.48 1.64 14.49
C MET A 40 -9.02 2.20 13.17
N ILE A 41 -9.93 1.49 12.51
CA ILE A 41 -10.54 1.95 11.26
C ILE A 41 -11.40 3.20 11.50
N ALA A 42 -12.23 3.20 12.55
CA ALA A 42 -13.03 4.36 12.93
C ALA A 42 -12.15 5.59 13.21
N SER A 43 -10.98 5.40 13.83
CA SER A 43 -10.02 6.47 14.08
C SER A 43 -9.43 7.03 12.77
N VAL A 44 -9.05 6.17 11.82
CA VAL A 44 -8.51 6.58 10.50
C VAL A 44 -9.57 7.32 9.67
N VAL A 45 -10.83 6.87 9.71
CA VAL A 45 -11.94 7.54 9.01
C VAL A 45 -12.27 8.88 9.67
N SER A 46 -12.23 8.97 11.01
CA SER A 46 -12.46 10.23 11.72
C SER A 46 -11.31 11.24 11.55
N ASP A 47 -10.07 10.78 11.41
CA ASP A 47 -8.90 11.62 11.10
C ASP A 47 -8.91 12.16 9.65
N SER A 48 -9.79 11.65 8.78
CA SER A 48 -9.92 12.14 7.40
C SER A 48 -10.58 13.53 7.28
N ASP A 49 -11.24 14.02 8.35
CA ASP A 49 -11.82 15.36 8.45
C ASP A 49 -10.94 16.37 9.23
N SER A 50 -9.75 15.98 9.70
CA SER A 50 -8.86 16.88 10.47
C SER A 50 -7.49 17.09 9.80
N PRO A 51 -7.04 18.34 9.59
CA PRO A 51 -5.92 18.66 8.70
C PRO A 51 -4.51 18.49 9.32
N LEU A 52 -4.33 17.57 10.29
CA LEU A 52 -3.15 17.55 11.15
C LEU A 52 -2.49 16.18 11.38
N ASN A 53 -2.35 15.32 10.36
CA ASN A 53 -1.45 14.16 10.48
C ASN A 53 -0.43 14.07 9.33
N ARG A 54 0.66 14.85 9.50
CA ARG A 54 1.61 15.21 8.42
C ARG A 54 2.78 14.24 8.24
N LYS A 55 2.81 13.06 8.90
CA LYS A 55 3.97 12.13 8.82
C LYS A 55 3.76 10.84 8.03
N VAL A 56 2.52 10.38 7.82
CA VAL A 56 2.22 9.32 6.80
C VAL A 56 2.03 9.94 5.41
N LYS A 57 1.82 11.28 5.36
CA LYS A 57 1.59 12.06 4.14
C LYS A 57 2.70 11.94 3.09
N GLY A 58 3.96 11.73 3.47
CA GLY A 58 5.08 11.69 2.52
C GLY A 58 5.04 10.52 1.52
N ASN A 59 4.60 9.33 1.97
CA ASN A 59 4.51 8.16 1.09
C ASN A 59 3.19 8.10 0.34
N ILE A 60 2.06 8.39 1.00
CA ILE A 60 0.75 8.43 0.33
C ILE A 60 0.73 9.54 -0.72
N SER A 61 1.25 10.73 -0.40
CA SER A 61 1.35 11.81 -1.40
C SER A 61 2.27 11.41 -2.54
N SER A 62 3.40 10.78 -2.25
CA SER A 62 4.31 10.37 -3.30
C SER A 62 3.72 9.29 -4.20
N HIS A 63 2.93 8.36 -3.66
CA HIS A 63 2.27 7.34 -4.44
C HIS A 63 1.18 7.95 -5.32
N ARG A 64 0.33 8.81 -4.75
CA ARG A 64 -0.70 9.55 -5.50
C ARG A 64 -0.12 10.44 -6.60
N ILE A 65 1.01 11.12 -6.32
CA ILE A 65 1.72 11.91 -7.33
C ILE A 65 2.24 11.01 -8.46
N SER A 66 2.78 9.82 -8.14
CA SER A 66 3.23 8.89 -9.17
C SER A 66 2.09 8.30 -10.00
N GLU A 67 0.95 8.03 -9.39
CA GLU A 67 -0.27 7.59 -10.08
C GLU A 67 -0.80 8.67 -11.02
N GLN A 68 -0.87 9.93 -10.57
CA GLN A 68 -1.32 11.04 -11.39
C GLN A 68 -0.46 11.22 -12.66
N VAL A 69 0.88 11.18 -12.52
CA VAL A 69 1.80 11.28 -13.67
C VAL A 69 1.64 10.08 -14.61
N LEU A 70 1.41 8.89 -14.06
CA LEU A 70 1.18 7.68 -14.84
C LEU A 70 -0.14 7.73 -15.61
N GLU A 71 -1.22 8.24 -15.02
CA GLU A 71 -2.51 8.45 -15.69
C GLU A 71 -2.40 9.44 -16.84
N ILE A 72 -1.69 10.56 -16.65
CA ILE A 72 -1.44 11.54 -17.71
C ILE A 72 -0.73 10.86 -18.90
N LEU A 73 0.32 10.08 -18.63
CA LEU A 73 1.06 9.37 -19.67
C LEU A 73 0.24 8.25 -20.33
N LYS A 74 -0.65 7.60 -19.58
CA LYS A 74 -1.54 6.56 -20.09
C LYS A 74 -2.61 7.15 -21.02
N ASN A 75 -3.11 8.34 -20.70
CA ASN A 75 -4.11 9.06 -21.49
C ASN A 75 -3.50 9.79 -22.68
N SER A 76 -2.19 10.06 -22.67
CA SER A 76 -1.50 10.68 -23.80
C SER A 76 -1.26 9.67 -24.93
N THR A 77 -1.71 9.99 -26.14
CA THR A 77 -1.48 9.17 -27.36
C THR A 77 -0.05 9.31 -27.89
N SER A 78 0.72 10.29 -27.41
CA SER A 78 2.07 10.58 -27.89
C SER A 78 3.05 10.77 -26.74
N PRO A 79 4.35 10.47 -26.94
CA PRO A 79 5.37 10.68 -25.92
C PRO A 79 5.38 12.14 -25.45
N MET A 80 5.32 12.35 -24.13
CA MET A 80 5.32 13.68 -23.54
C MET A 80 6.73 14.11 -23.16
N THR A 81 7.03 15.39 -23.41
CA THR A 81 8.25 16.03 -22.93
C THR A 81 8.17 16.37 -21.45
N TYR A 82 9.34 16.58 -20.83
CA TYR A 82 9.40 17.04 -19.43
C TYR A 82 8.59 18.32 -19.18
N ALA A 83 8.62 19.28 -20.12
CA ALA A 83 7.85 20.52 -20.03
C ALA A 83 6.34 20.25 -20.05
N GLN A 84 5.87 19.43 -21.01
CA GLN A 84 4.45 19.06 -21.09
C GLN A 84 3.97 18.33 -19.84
N LEU A 85 4.77 17.41 -19.28
CA LEU A 85 4.42 16.72 -18.04
C LEU A 85 4.36 17.68 -16.85
N LYS A 86 5.24 18.68 -16.79
CA LYS A 86 5.20 19.71 -15.76
C LYS A 86 3.93 20.53 -15.84
N ASP A 87 3.57 20.99 -17.04
CA ASP A 87 2.39 21.81 -17.27
C ASP A 87 1.09 21.03 -16.99
N SER A 88 1.04 19.75 -17.35
CA SER A 88 -0.15 18.90 -17.13
C SER A 88 -0.29 18.41 -15.69
N SER A 89 0.83 18.16 -14.99
CA SER A 89 0.79 17.64 -13.61
C SER A 89 0.74 18.75 -12.56
N GLY A 90 1.17 19.97 -12.90
CA GLY A 90 1.31 21.09 -11.96
C GLY A 90 2.40 20.88 -10.92
N LEU A 91 3.30 19.92 -11.13
CA LEU A 91 4.34 19.56 -10.18
C LEU A 91 5.58 20.45 -10.33
N ASP A 92 6.21 20.77 -9.20
CA ASP A 92 7.52 21.39 -9.19
C ASP A 92 8.59 20.48 -9.80
N GLU A 93 9.71 21.09 -10.20
CA GLU A 93 10.77 20.43 -10.96
C GLU A 93 11.37 19.21 -10.22
N LYS A 94 11.66 19.38 -8.93
CA LYS A 94 12.26 18.33 -8.08
C LYS A 94 11.30 17.15 -7.85
N PRO A 95 10.04 17.34 -7.44
CA PRO A 95 9.04 16.27 -7.38
C PRO A 95 8.87 15.51 -8.68
N LEU A 96 8.71 16.21 -9.81
CA LEU A 96 8.50 15.59 -11.11
C LEU A 96 9.69 14.71 -11.52
N ARG A 97 10.93 15.19 -11.31
CA ARG A 97 12.15 14.41 -11.58
C ARG A 97 12.20 13.13 -10.76
N ASN A 98 11.87 13.20 -9.47
CA ASN A 98 11.87 12.04 -8.57
C ASN A 98 10.81 11.00 -8.99
N VAL A 99 9.63 11.48 -9.40
CA VAL A 99 8.53 10.62 -9.87
C VAL A 99 8.92 9.92 -11.16
N ILE A 100 9.45 10.65 -12.14
CA ILE A 100 9.95 10.07 -13.40
C ILE A 100 11.04 9.04 -13.14
N TYR A 101 12.00 9.33 -12.26
CA TYR A 101 13.05 8.38 -11.89
C TYR A 101 12.46 7.09 -11.30
N ARG A 102 11.50 7.20 -10.39
CA ARG A 102 10.83 6.05 -9.77
C ARG A 102 10.00 5.25 -10.76
N LEU A 103 9.18 5.90 -11.58
CA LEU A 103 8.34 5.25 -12.58
C LEU A 103 9.18 4.52 -13.63
N ASN A 104 10.29 5.11 -14.05
CA ASN A 104 11.23 4.49 -14.98
C ASN A 104 11.92 3.28 -14.33
N LYS A 105 12.40 3.42 -13.08
CA LYS A 105 12.99 2.31 -12.32
C LYS A 105 12.00 1.15 -12.11
N LEU A 106 10.71 1.44 -11.96
CA LEU A 106 9.64 0.44 -11.84
C LEU A 106 9.18 -0.14 -13.18
N GLY A 107 9.73 0.32 -14.31
CA GLY A 107 9.34 -0.15 -15.65
C GLY A 107 7.94 0.28 -16.09
N ARG A 108 7.31 1.24 -15.39
CA ARG A 108 5.95 1.72 -15.71
C ARG A 108 5.93 2.75 -16.84
N ILE A 109 7.05 3.41 -17.08
CA ILE A 109 7.26 4.37 -18.18
C ILE A 109 8.57 4.04 -18.89
N GLN A 110 8.67 4.42 -20.16
CA GLN A 110 9.88 4.26 -20.97
C GLN A 110 10.35 5.62 -21.48
N THR A 111 11.67 5.74 -21.64
CA THR A 111 12.29 6.94 -22.23
C THR A 111 12.49 6.70 -23.72
N VAL A 112 11.73 7.40 -24.56
CA VAL A 112 11.81 7.25 -26.03
C VAL A 112 13.04 7.99 -26.56
N LYS A 113 13.23 9.23 -26.10
CA LYS A 113 14.38 10.09 -26.36
C LYS A 113 14.70 10.87 -25.09
N ARG A 114 15.91 11.43 -24.99
CA ARG A 114 16.30 12.23 -23.81
C ARG A 114 15.26 13.34 -23.55
N GLY A 115 14.58 13.26 -22.42
CA GLY A 115 13.53 14.22 -22.03
C GLY A 115 12.14 13.96 -22.61
N GLN A 116 11.92 12.83 -23.29
CA GLN A 116 10.62 12.37 -23.78
C GLN A 116 10.25 11.01 -23.18
N TYR A 117 9.07 10.94 -22.58
CA TYR A 117 8.59 9.79 -21.82
C TYR A 117 7.26 9.29 -22.38
N THR A 118 7.10 7.97 -22.40
CA THR A 118 5.85 7.30 -22.79
C THR A 118 5.45 6.28 -21.74
N TYR A 119 4.16 5.95 -21.66
CA TYR A 119 3.70 4.83 -20.85
C TYR A 119 4.32 3.53 -21.39
N ALA A 120 4.86 2.69 -20.50
CA ALA A 120 5.34 1.36 -20.85
C ALA A 120 4.10 0.48 -21.01
N LYS A 121 3.56 0.40 -22.22
CA LYS A 121 2.57 -0.62 -22.54
C LYS A 121 3.29 -1.96 -22.37
N GLU A 122 2.81 -2.79 -21.46
CA GLU A 122 3.24 -4.17 -21.31
C GLU A 122 3.17 -4.80 -22.71
N GLN A 123 4.34 -5.07 -23.30
CA GLN A 123 4.42 -5.57 -24.66
C GLN A 123 3.93 -7.02 -24.61
N ASP A 124 2.78 -7.26 -25.25
CA ASP A 124 2.47 -8.55 -25.85
C ASP A 124 3.68 -8.94 -26.72
N ASN A 125 4.53 -9.81 -26.20
CA ASN A 125 5.53 -10.52 -26.99
C ASN A 125 4.78 -11.51 -27.89
N GLU A 126 4.26 -11.03 -29.01
CA GLU A 126 3.88 -11.90 -30.11
C GLU A 126 4.26 -11.21 -31.42
N THR A 127 5.37 -11.65 -32.01
CA THR A 127 5.65 -11.41 -33.42
C THR A 127 6.44 -12.59 -33.98
N LEU A 128 5.70 -13.37 -34.77
CA LEU A 128 6.04 -14.07 -36.02
C LEU A 128 7.26 -15.00 -36.04
#